data_AF-A0A939JN01-F1
#
_entry.id   AF-A0A939JN01-F1
#
_cell.length_a   1.000
_cell.length_b   1.000
_cell.length_c   1.000
_cell.angle_alpha   90.00
_cell.angle_beta   90.00
_cell.angle_gamma   90.00
#
_symmetry.space_group_name_H-M   'P 1'
#
loop_
_entity.id
_entity.type
_entity.pdbx_description
1 polymer ?
#
loop_
_entity_poly.entity_id
_entity_poly.type
_entity_poly.pdbx_seq_one_letter_code
_entity_poly.pdbx_strand_id
1 'polypeptide(L)' 'THDAIGPLTAIASPRIGICIDTCHLATSFEDPHTALDDLTRAGIPVVKSQLSAALHAEQPHLPEVREALRAFAEPTR' A
#
# COMPACT_ATOMS: atom_id res chain seq x y z
N THR A 1 -5.77 2.39 4.24
CA THR A 1 -5.45 2.09 5.66
C THR A 1 -6.61 2.35 6.61
N HIS A 2 -7.34 3.45 6.47
CA HIS A 2 -8.41 3.84 7.39
C HIS A 2 -9.49 2.75 7.59
N ASP A 3 -9.91 2.11 6.49
CA ASP A 3 -10.94 1.06 6.51
C ASP A 3 -10.54 -0.20 7.30
N ALA A 4 -9.24 -0.42 7.52
CA ALA A 4 -8.74 -1.56 8.29
C ALA A 4 -8.81 -1.33 9.81
N ILE A 5 -8.86 -0.08 10.27
CA ILE A 5 -8.79 0.26 11.70
C ILE A 5 -10.01 -0.27 12.44
N GLY A 6 -11.21 0.06 11.98
CA GLY A 6 -12.46 -0.35 12.63
C GLY A 6 -12.56 -1.87 12.85
N PRO A 7 -12.39 -2.69 11.80
CA PRO A 7 -12.40 -4.15 11.93
C PRO A 7 -11.30 -4.70 12.86
N LEU A 8 -10.08 -4.18 12.79
CA LEU A 8 -8.97 -4.65 13.64
C LEU A 8 -9.18 -4.27 15.11
N THR A 9 -9.67 -3.06 15.38
CA THR A 9 -10.04 -2.64 16.74
C THR A 9 -11.19 -3.47 17.28
N ALA A 10 -12.17 -3.85 16.45
CA ALA A 10 -13.27 -4.72 16.88
C ALA A 10 -12.81 -6.14 17.23
N ILE A 11 -11.77 -6.66 16.55
CA ILE A 11 -11.16 -7.96 16.87
C ILE A 11 -10.38 -7.91 18.18
N ALA A 12 -9.67 -6.81 18.46
CA ALA A 12 -8.93 -6.55 19.72
C ALA A 12 -8.05 -7.71 20.23
N SER A 13 -7.41 -8.45 19.31
CA SER A 13 -6.58 -9.61 19.67
C SER A 13 -5.09 -9.25 19.74
N PRO A 14 -4.37 -9.64 20.80
CA PRO A 14 -2.93 -9.42 20.90
C PRO A 14 -2.10 -10.29 19.93
N ARG A 15 -2.75 -11.22 19.20
CA ARG A 15 -2.10 -12.11 18.25
C ARG A 15 -2.28 -11.67 16.79
N ILE A 16 -3.00 -10.57 16.55
CA ILE A 16 -3.34 -10.09 15.22
C ILE A 16 -2.74 -8.69 15.04
N GLY A 17 -2.08 -8.48 13.91
CA GLY A 17 -1.55 -7.19 13.50
C GLY A 17 -1.71 -7.01 11.99
N ILE A 18 -1.29 -5.85 11.49
CA ILE A 18 -1.43 -5.49 10.08
C ILE A 18 -0.10 -5.65 9.33
N CYS A 19 -0.20 -6.01 8.05
CA CYS A 19 0.90 -5.90 7.09
C CYS A 19 0.76 -4.58 6.33
N ILE A 20 1.80 -3.75 6.35
CA ILE A 20 1.87 -2.59 5.47
C ILE A 20 2.40 -3.01 4.11
N ASP A 21 1.71 -2.65 3.03
CA ASP A 21 2.16 -2.83 1.65
C ASP A 21 2.36 -1.45 1.00
N THR A 22 3.61 -1.12 0.65
CA THR A 22 3.94 0.20 0.12
C THR A 22 3.43 0.44 -1.30
N CYS A 23 3.28 -0.61 -2.12
CA CYS A 23 2.66 -0.50 -3.43
C CYS A 23 1.16 -0.27 -3.29
N HIS A 24 0.51 -0.94 -2.33
CA HIS A 24 -0.89 -0.67 -2.04
C HIS A 24 -1.13 0.76 -1.56
N LEU A 25 -0.30 1.27 -0.64
CA LEU A 25 -0.38 2.67 -0.22
C LEU A 25 -0.24 3.63 -1.41
N ALA A 26 0.76 3.40 -2.26
CA ALA A 26 1.00 4.24 -3.43
C ALA A 26 -0.14 4.18 -4.47
N THR A 27 -0.68 2.99 -4.74
CA THR A 27 -1.80 2.80 -5.70
C THR A 27 -3.14 3.32 -5.17
N SER A 28 -3.31 3.33 -3.85
CA SER A 28 -4.44 3.98 -3.17
C SER A 28 -4.23 5.49 -2.98
N PHE A 29 -3.08 6.03 -3.41
CA PHE A 29 -2.68 7.44 -3.23
C PHE A 29 -2.73 7.92 -1.77
N GLU A 30 -2.40 7.02 -0.85
CA GLU A 30 -2.33 7.32 0.58
C GLU A 30 -0.96 7.92 0.95
N ASP A 31 -0.94 8.89 1.87
CA ASP A 31 0.30 9.35 2.50
C ASP A 31 0.78 8.31 3.53
N PRO A 32 1.99 7.75 3.36
CA PRO A 32 2.46 6.66 4.22
C PRO A 32 2.70 7.11 5.67
N HIS A 33 3.06 8.37 5.91
CA HIS A 33 3.27 8.88 7.26
C HIS A 33 1.94 8.95 8.02
N THR A 34 0.92 9.54 7.40
CA THR A 34 -0.44 9.64 7.94
C THR A 34 -1.00 8.24 8.23
N ALA A 35 -0.84 7.29 7.30
CA ALA A 35 -1.31 5.92 7.48
C ALA A 35 -0.65 5.21 8.69
N LEU A 36 0.66 5.37 8.87
CA LEU A 36 1.39 4.78 10.00
C LEU A 36 1.06 5.46 11.34
N ASP A 37 0.88 6.78 11.33
CA ASP A 37 0.48 7.55 12.51
C ASP A 37 -0.93 7.16 12.96
N ASP A 38 -1.86 6.95 12.03
CA ASP A 38 -3.22 6.48 12.32
C ASP A 38 -3.22 5.10 12.99
N LEU A 39 -2.44 4.16 12.46
CA LEU A 39 -2.31 2.81 13.05
C LEU A 39 -1.68 2.86 14.44
N THR A 40 -0.64 3.67 14.60
CA THR A 40 0.02 3.88 15.89
C THR A 40 -0.96 4.45 16.92
N ARG A 41 -1.74 5.47 16.54
CA ARG A 41 -2.76 6.07 17.40
C ARG A 41 -3.87 5.09 17.78
N ALA A 42 -4.23 4.20 16.86
CA ALA A 42 -5.21 3.14 17.09
C ALA A 42 -4.67 1.97 17.92
N GLY A 43 -3.37 1.94 18.25
CA GLY A 43 -2.73 0.84 18.97
C GLY A 43 -2.64 -0.46 18.16
N ILE A 44 -2.73 -0.39 16.83
CA ILE A 44 -2.68 -1.54 15.94
C ILE A 44 -1.22 -1.84 15.58
N PRO A 45 -0.68 -3.03 15.92
CA PRO A 45 0.71 -3.34 15.64
C PRO A 45 0.92 -3.61 14.14
N VAL A 46 1.92 -2.96 13.55
CA VAL A 46 2.48 -3.34 12.25
C VAL A 46 3.42 -4.52 12.48
N VAL A 47 3.03 -5.70 12.02
CA VAL A 47 3.77 -6.96 12.27
C VAL A 47 4.58 -7.43 11.05
N LYS A 48 4.34 -6.81 9.89
CA LYS A 48 5.05 -7.10 8.65
C LYS A 48 5.05 -5.85 7.76
N SER A 49 6.15 -5.65 7.04
CA SER A 49 6.23 -4.69 5.94
C SER A 49 6.49 -5.44 4.63
N GLN A 50 5.72 -5.11 3.61
CA GLN A 50 5.87 -5.57 2.24
C GLN A 50 6.34 -4.39 1.41
N LEU A 51 7.61 -4.42 1.04
CA LEU A 51 8.27 -3.35 0.31
C LEU A 51 8.22 -3.65 -1.18
N SER A 52 7.39 -2.91 -1.89
CA SER A 52 7.21 -2.96 -3.33
C SER A 52 6.84 -1.56 -3.85
N ALA A 53 7.08 -1.32 -5.14
CA ALA A 53 6.84 -0.02 -5.76
C ALA A 53 5.63 -0.07 -6.69
N ALA A 54 4.87 1.02 -6.71
CA ALA A 54 3.90 1.30 -7.76
C ALA A 54 4.55 2.24 -8.78
N LEU A 55 4.46 1.92 -10.07
CA LEU A 55 4.93 2.81 -11.12
C LEU A 55 3.95 3.97 -11.29
N HIS A 56 4.45 5.21 -11.15
CA HIS A 56 3.66 6.40 -11.40
C HIS A 56 3.90 6.90 -12.83
N ALA A 57 2.84 6.94 -13.63
CA ALA A 57 2.84 7.50 -14.97
C ALA A 57 1.92 8.72 -15.00
N GLU A 58 2.51 9.92 -14.93
CA GLU A 58 1.76 11.19 -14.90
C GLU A 58 0.96 11.43 -16.20
N GLN A 59 1.53 11.01 -17.34
CA GLN A 59 0.91 11.14 -18.67
C GLN A 59 0.87 9.78 -19.38
N PRO A 60 0.02 8.83 -18.93
CA PRO A 60 0.05 7.44 -19.40
C PRO A 60 -0.43 7.26 -20.84
N HIS A 61 -1.02 8.31 -21.45
CA HIS A 61 -1.48 8.31 -22.84
C HIS A 61 -0.34 8.51 -23.84
N LEU A 62 0.81 9.05 -23.42
CA LEU A 62 1.93 9.31 -24.30
C LEU A 62 2.61 8.00 -24.77
N PRO A 63 2.90 7.83 -26.07
CA PRO A 63 3.51 6.61 -26.60
C PRO A 63 4.82 6.23 -25.91
N GLU A 64 5.68 7.20 -25.63
CA GLU A 64 6.98 7.01 -24.97
C GLU A 64 6.85 6.52 -23.52
N VAL A 65 5.84 7.01 -22.79
CA VAL A 65 5.54 6.55 -21.42
C VAL A 65 5.05 5.11 -21.45
N ARG A 66 4.17 4.77 -22.40
CA ARG A 66 3.68 3.39 -22.57
C ARG A 66 4.80 2.44 -22.98
N GLU A 67 5.73 2.88 -23.83
CA GLU A 67 6.90 2.10 -24.19
C GLU A 67 7.78 1.83 -22.96
N ALA A 68 8.07 2.85 -22.15
CA ALA A 68 8.85 2.67 -20.93
C ALA A 68 8.20 1.67 -19.95
N LEU A 69 6.87 1.68 -19.83
CA LEU A 69 6.16 0.74 -18.96
C LEU A 69 6.26 -0.73 -19.42
N ARG A 70 6.51 -1.00 -20.71
CA ARG A 70 6.64 -2.38 -21.21
C ARG A 70 7.80 -3.14 -20.58
N ALA A 71 8.84 -2.43 -20.13
CA ALA A 71 9.96 -3.04 -19.42
C ALA A 71 9.56 -3.71 -18.09
N PHE A 72 8.40 -3.33 -17.54
CA PHE A 72 7.85 -3.85 -16.28
C PHE A 72 6.66 -4.79 -16.49
N ALA A 73 6.27 -5.07 -17.74
CA ALA A 73 5.21 -6.01 -18.06
C ALA A 73 5.74 -7.45 -17.97
N GLU A 74 5.66 -8.04 -16.78
CA GLU A 74 6.06 -9.43 -16.57
C GLU A 74 5.16 -10.40 -17.38
N PRO A 75 5.71 -11.53 -17.86
CA PRO A 75 4.91 -12.51 -18.59
C PRO A 75 3.79 -13.09 -17.73
N THR A 76 2.55 -13.04 -18.22
CA THR A 76 1.44 -13.79 -17.61
C THR A 76 1.55 -15.25 -18.02
N ARG A 77 1.75 -16.15 -17.06
CA ARG A 77 1.58 -17.59 -17.30
C ARG A 77 0.12 -17.95 -17.50
#